data_AF-A0A3D4F6Z7-F1
#
_entry.id   AF-A0A3D4F6Z7-F1
#
_cell.length_a   1.000
_cell.length_b   1.000
_cell.length_c   1.000
_cell.angle_alpha   90.00
_cell.angle_beta   90.00
_cell.angle_gamma   90.00
#
_symmetry.space_group_name_H-M   'P 1'
#
loop_
_entity.id
_entity.type
_entity.pdbx_description
1 polymer ?
#
loop_
_entity_poly.entity_id
_entity_poly.type
_entity_poly.pdbx_seq_one_letter_code
_entity_poly.pdbx_strand_id
1 'polypeptide(L)' 'MLAPCALATVGAIASLTFGSQALSQSTSVTAEGAVLKEVSAEFAFTEGPSADAQGNVFFTDQPNDRIVRWDATTG' A
#
# COMPACT_ATOMS: atom_id res chain seq x y z
N MET A 1 -41.42 40.88 -45.58
CA MET A 1 -41.23 40.01 -46.76
C MET A 1 -39.73 39.97 -47.04
N LEU A 2 -39.18 38.77 -47.23
CA LEU A 2 -37.80 38.42 -47.61
C LEU A 2 -36.73 38.44 -46.50
N ALA A 3 -36.46 37.23 -45.99
CA ALA A 3 -35.19 36.85 -45.39
C ALA A 3 -34.19 36.44 -46.48
N PRO A 4 -32.88 36.62 -46.28
CA PRO A 4 -31.87 35.81 -46.96
C PRO A 4 -31.16 34.86 -45.98
N CYS A 5 -31.08 33.62 -46.44
CA CYS A 5 -30.29 32.51 -45.92
C CYS A 5 -28.81 32.87 -45.74
N ALA A 6 -28.21 32.46 -44.62
CA ALA A 6 -26.79 32.11 -44.55
C ALA A 6 -26.53 31.13 -43.41
N LEU A 7 -26.54 29.84 -43.79
CA LEU A 7 -25.55 28.83 -43.43
C LEU A 7 -25.09 28.76 -41.96
N ALA A 8 -25.74 27.90 -41.17
CA ALA A 8 -25.18 27.35 -39.95
C ALA A 8 -25.11 25.82 -40.04
N THR A 9 -24.06 25.32 -40.70
CA THR A 9 -23.64 23.91 -40.57
C THR A 9 -22.21 23.89 -40.06
N VAL A 10 -22.04 24.24 -38.79
CA VAL A 10 -20.91 23.72 -38.01
C VAL A 10 -21.52 22.73 -37.03
N GLY A 11 -21.71 21.50 -37.52
CA GLY A 11 -21.97 20.35 -36.65
C GLY A 11 -20.72 20.09 -35.82
N ALA A 12 -20.55 20.84 -34.74
CA ALA A 12 -19.59 20.49 -33.70
C ALA A 12 -20.18 19.29 -32.95
N ILE A 13 -19.93 18.08 -33.46
CA ILE A 13 -20.04 16.87 -32.64
C ILE A 13 -18.91 17.00 -31.62
N ALA A 14 -19.20 17.62 -30.49
CA ALA A 14 -18.37 17.54 -29.31
C ALA A 14 -18.41 16.08 -28.89
N SER A 15 -17.43 15.28 -29.32
CA SER A 15 -17.21 13.96 -28.78
C SER A 15 -16.90 14.11 -27.29
N LEU A 16 -17.92 13.94 -26.45
CA LEU A 16 -17.75 13.80 -25.00
C LEU A 16 -17.05 12.47 -24.75
N THR A 17 -15.72 12.48 -24.78
CA THR A 17 -14.92 11.39 -24.24
C THR A 17 -15.02 11.47 -22.72
N PHE A 18 -15.97 10.74 -22.14
CA PHE A 18 -15.99 10.43 -20.71
C PHE A 18 -14.81 9.49 -20.40
N GLY A 19 -13.62 10.06 -20.24
CA GLY A 19 -12.46 9.36 -19.72
C GLY A 19 -12.56 9.28 -18.19
N SER A 20 -12.85 8.10 -17.65
CA SER A 20 -12.75 7.85 -16.21
C SER A 20 -11.28 7.92 -15.79
N GLN A 21 -10.86 9.06 -15.22
CA GLN A 21 -9.57 9.16 -14.54
C GLN A 21 -9.72 8.48 -13.17
N ALA A 22 -9.21 7.26 -13.03
CA ALA A 22 -9.09 6.62 -11.73
C ALA A 22 -8.00 7.36 -10.93
N LEU A 23 -8.41 8.09 -9.89
CA LEU A 23 -7.47 8.69 -8.95
C LEU A 23 -6.83 7.56 -8.13
N SER A 24 -5.54 7.33 -8.33
CA SER A 24 -4.76 6.44 -7.46
C SER A 24 -4.67 7.07 -6.07
N GLN A 25 -5.34 6.47 -5.09
CA GLN A 25 -5.32 6.96 -3.72
C GLN A 25 -4.03 6.48 -3.04
N SER A 26 -3.06 7.38 -2.89
CA SER A 26 -1.81 7.12 -2.17
C SER A 26 -2.03 7.20 -0.66
N THR A 27 -2.77 6.24 -0.08
CA THR A 27 -2.83 6.10 1.39
C THR A 27 -1.59 5.36 1.88
N SER A 28 -0.93 5.90 2.91
CA SER A 28 0.17 5.19 3.56
C SER A 28 -0.31 3.90 4.20
N VAL A 29 0.49 2.83 4.09
CA VAL A 29 0.26 1.56 4.79
C VAL A 29 0.82 1.57 6.21
N THR A 30 1.60 2.60 6.55
CA THR A 30 2.18 2.80 7.88
C THR A 30 1.49 3.95 8.60
N ALA A 31 1.46 3.88 9.93
CA ALA A 31 1.02 4.99 10.76
C ALA A 31 1.93 6.22 10.58
N GLU A 32 1.37 7.41 10.80
CA GLU A 32 2.12 8.66 10.77
C GLU A 32 3.32 8.59 11.73
N GLY A 33 4.51 8.90 11.23
CA GLY A 33 5.75 8.86 12.02
C GLY A 33 6.27 7.45 12.37
N ALA A 34 5.73 6.38 11.80
CA ALA A 34 6.26 5.03 12.03
C ALA A 34 7.70 4.89 11.49
N VAL A 35 8.61 4.38 12.32
CA VAL A 35 10.02 4.13 11.97
C VAL A 35 10.37 2.68 12.32
N LEU A 36 11.09 2.01 11.42
CA LEU A 36 11.60 0.66 11.68
C LEU A 36 12.68 0.70 12.75
N LYS A 37 12.58 -0.18 13.75
CA LYS A 37 13.56 -0.34 14.81
C LYS A 37 14.09 -1.77 14.81
N GLU A 38 15.41 -1.92 14.82
CA GLU A 38 16.06 -3.21 15.03
C GLU A 38 15.85 -3.65 16.49
N VAL A 39 15.39 -4.88 16.69
CA VAL A 39 15.15 -5.46 18.02
C VAL A 39 16.26 -6.43 18.44
N SER A 40 16.90 -7.11 17.47
CA SER A 40 18.10 -7.95 17.67
C SER A 40 18.70 -8.32 16.31
N ALA A 41 20.01 -8.55 16.29
CA ALA A 41 20.78 -9.03 15.14
C ALA A 41 21.61 -10.29 15.48
N GLU A 42 21.28 -11.00 16.57
CA GLU A 42 22.08 -12.12 17.09
C GLU A 42 21.78 -13.48 16.42
N PHE A 43 20.92 -13.51 15.41
CA PHE A 43 20.45 -14.73 14.75
C PHE A 43 21.19 -14.97 13.42
N ALA A 44 21.34 -16.23 13.04
CA ALA A 44 22.06 -16.58 11.82
C ALA A 44 21.16 -16.49 10.58
N PHE A 45 19.92 -16.98 10.67
CA PHE A 45 18.92 -16.83 9.60
C PHE A 45 17.50 -17.01 10.15
N THR A 46 16.74 -15.92 10.23
CA THR A 46 15.39 -15.89 10.80
C THR A 46 14.33 -16.24 9.76
N GLU A 47 13.39 -17.12 10.09
CA GLU A 47 12.29 -17.52 9.20
C GLU A 47 10.98 -17.76 9.98
N GLY A 48 9.86 -17.72 9.26
CA GLY A 48 8.54 -18.10 9.78
C GLY A 48 8.07 -17.38 11.06
N PRO A 49 8.11 -16.03 11.12
CA PRO A 49 7.62 -15.32 12.30
C PRO A 49 6.11 -15.52 12.50
N SER A 50 5.70 -15.76 13.75
CA SER A 50 4.30 -15.85 14.18
C SER A 50 4.12 -15.15 15.52
N ALA A 51 3.08 -14.32 15.65
CA ALA A 51 2.81 -13.58 16.87
C ALA A 51 1.72 -14.27 17.71
N ASP A 52 1.89 -14.32 19.03
CA ASP A 52 0.81 -14.68 19.96
C ASP A 52 -0.12 -13.48 20.26
N ALA A 53 -1.15 -13.71 21.07
CA ALA A 53 -2.13 -12.67 21.44
C ALA A 53 -1.55 -11.56 22.32
N GLN A 54 -0.39 -11.78 22.94
CA GLN A 54 0.34 -10.79 23.73
C GLN A 54 1.36 -10.02 22.88
N GLY A 55 1.53 -10.39 21.62
CA GLY A 55 2.46 -9.77 20.68
C GLY A 55 3.86 -10.37 20.72
N ASN A 56 4.13 -11.41 21.53
CA ASN A 56 5.43 -12.08 21.47
C ASN A 56 5.60 -12.75 20.12
N VAL A 57 6.81 -12.71 19.58
CA VAL A 57 7.10 -13.24 18.24
C VAL A 57 7.91 -14.52 18.36
N PHE A 58 7.41 -15.57 17.73
CA PHE A 58 8.07 -16.86 17.61
C PHE A 58 8.61 -17.02 16.18
N PHE A 59 9.84 -17.46 16.03
CA PHE A 59 10.47 -17.67 14.72
C PHE A 59 11.56 -18.73 14.80
N THR A 60 11.99 -19.27 13.67
CA THR A 60 13.13 -20.19 13.60
C THR A 60 14.41 -19.41 13.36
N ASP A 61 15.48 -19.75 14.08
CA ASP A 61 16.86 -19.35 13.77
C ASP A 61 17.56 -20.55 13.13
N GLN A 62 17.37 -20.71 11.82
CA GLN A 62 17.50 -21.99 11.12
C GLN A 62 18.87 -22.66 11.28
N PRO A 63 20.02 -21.98 11.07
CA PRO A 63 21.34 -22.60 11.24
C PRO A 63 21.66 -23.03 12.67
N ASN A 64 20.97 -22.43 13.65
CA ASN A 64 21.16 -22.70 15.07
C ASN A 64 20.14 -23.72 15.63
N ASP A 65 19.33 -24.35 14.77
CA ASP A 65 18.38 -25.42 15.11
C ASP A 65 17.51 -25.13 16.34
N ARG A 66 16.95 -23.90 16.40
CA ARG A 66 16.12 -23.46 17.52
C ARG A 66 14.91 -22.65 17.08
N ILE A 67 13.83 -22.79 17.83
CA ILE A 67 12.71 -21.85 17.82
C ILE A 67 12.98 -20.80 18.89
N VAL A 68 12.92 -19.53 18.52
CA VAL A 68 13.14 -18.38 19.40
C VAL A 68 11.78 -17.78 19.75
N ARG A 69 11.64 -17.32 21.00
CA ARG A 69 10.58 -16.40 21.43
C ARG A 69 11.21 -15.05 21.74
N TRP A 70 10.82 -14.02 21.02
CA TRP A 70 11.10 -12.63 21.35
C TRP A 70 9.94 -12.06 22.17
N ASP A 71 10.25 -11.50 23.34
CA ASP A 71 9.26 -10.94 24.25
C ASP A 71 8.97 -9.48 23.86
N ALA A 72 7.72 -9.19 23.52
CA ALA A 72 7.36 -7.84 23.06
C ALA A 72 7.45 -6.77 24.15
N THR A 73 7.48 -7.18 25.42
CA THR A 73 7.55 -6.26 26.56
C THR A 73 8.99 -5.98 26.96
N THR A 74 9.84 -7.00 27.00
CA THR A 74 11.22 -6.86 27.50
C THR A 74 12.27 -6.72 26.40
N GLY A 75 11.93 -7.08 25.16
CA GLY A 75 12.92 -7.37 24.13
C GLY A 75 13.64 -8.68 24.38
#